data_AF-A0AAW8KVA3-F1
#
_entry.id   AF-A0AAW8KVA3-F1
#
_cell.length_a   1.000
_cell.length_b   1.000
_cell.length_c   1.000
_cell.angle_alpha   90.00
_cell.angle_beta   90.00
_cell.angle_gamma   90.00
#
_symmetry.space_group_name_H-M   'P 1'
#
loop_
_entity.id
_entity.type
_entity.pdbx_description
1 polymer ?
#
loop_
_entity_poly.entity_id
_entity_poly.type
_entity_poly.pdbx_seq_one_letter_code
_entity_poly.pdbx_strand_id
1 'polypeptide(L)'
;QARVLASGKGLSPNYTFYLAAPNFVKQYPKAVPGLIKQINQADKWVQSHQAETASAIGQSTGLKPATSDLFIKRRPRPSSAAPLNSKV
;
A
#
# COMPACT_ATOMS: atom_id res chain seq x y z
N GLN A 1 8.04 -3.70 -32.73
CA GLN A 1 7.06 -3.45 -31.64
C GLN A 1 7.26 -4.49 -30.56
N ALA A 2 7.26 -4.09 -29.28
CA ALA A 2 7.26 -5.04 -28.17
C ALA A 2 5.83 -5.55 -27.93
N ARG A 3 5.67 -6.86 -27.65
CA ARG A 3 4.39 -7.46 -27.27
C ARG A 3 4.54 -8.20 -25.94
N VAL A 4 3.52 -8.12 -25.08
CA VAL A 4 3.49 -8.85 -23.81
C VAL A 4 3.29 -10.33 -24.09
N LEU A 5 4.23 -11.18 -23.64
CA LEU A 5 4.14 -12.64 -23.80
C LEU A 5 3.43 -13.32 -22.60
N ALA A 6 3.60 -12.77 -21.40
CA ALA A 6 2.91 -13.19 -20.17
C ALA A 6 2.91 -12.03 -19.15
N SER A 7 1.96 -12.05 -18.20
CA SER A 7 1.90 -11.07 -17.09
C SER A 7 1.53 -11.75 -15.78
N GLY A 8 1.85 -11.11 -14.65
CA GLY A 8 1.45 -11.58 -13.32
C GLY A 8 -0.05 -11.42 -12.99
N LYS A 9 -0.86 -10.90 -13.92
CA LYS A 9 -2.29 -10.65 -13.68
C LYS A 9 -3.01 -11.98 -13.39
N GLY A 10 -3.60 -12.09 -12.20
CA GLY A 10 -4.31 -13.29 -11.76
C GLY A 10 -3.42 -14.39 -11.15
N LEU A 11 -2.10 -14.19 -11.08
CA LEU A 11 -1.18 -15.19 -10.51
C LEU A 11 -0.92 -15.01 -9.01
N SER A 12 -0.82 -13.77 -8.54
CA SER A 12 -0.67 -13.48 -7.11
C SER A 12 -1.16 -12.06 -6.78
N PRO A 13 -1.88 -11.87 -5.66
CA PRO A 13 -2.10 -10.53 -5.12
C PRO A 13 -0.76 -9.96 -4.63
N ASN A 14 -0.48 -8.70 -4.93
CA ASN A 14 0.67 -8.00 -4.36
C ASN A 14 0.43 -7.70 -2.87
N TYR A 15 0.55 -8.72 -2.02
CA TYR A 15 0.47 -8.54 -0.58
C TYR A 15 1.68 -7.78 -0.06
N THR A 16 1.44 -6.90 0.90
CA THR A 16 2.48 -6.20 1.64
C THR A 16 2.23 -6.46 3.12
N PHE A 17 3.26 -6.88 3.84
CA PHE A 17 3.18 -7.19 5.26
C PHE A 17 3.97 -6.17 6.08
N TYR A 18 3.40 -5.78 7.21
CA TYR A 18 4.12 -5.05 8.26
C TYR A 18 4.59 -6.05 9.30
N LEU A 19 5.87 -6.02 9.64
CA LEU A 19 6.48 -6.91 10.62
C LEU A 19 6.85 -6.11 11.87
N ALA A 20 6.70 -6.73 13.04
CA ALA A 20 7.06 -6.12 14.32
C ALA A 20 7.83 -7.13 15.19
N ALA A 21 8.80 -6.65 15.96
CA ALA A 21 9.54 -7.50 16.89
C ALA A 21 8.60 -8.02 17.99
N PRO A 22 8.63 -9.33 18.34
CA PRO A 22 7.72 -9.89 19.34
C PRO A 22 7.76 -9.17 20.70
N ASN A 23 8.96 -8.79 21.15
CA ASN A 23 9.13 -8.07 22.43
C ASN A 23 8.49 -6.67 22.39
N PHE A 24 8.55 -5.97 21.26
CA PHE A 24 7.90 -4.69 21.09
C PHE A 24 6.38 -4.82 21.22
N VAL A 25 5.79 -5.84 20.58
CA VAL A 25 4.34 -6.08 20.65
C VAL A 25 3.89 -6.41 22.08
N LYS A 26 4.69 -7.20 22.81
CA LYS A 26 4.42 -7.53 24.24
C LYS A 26 4.51 -6.30 25.13
N GLN A 27 5.52 -5.45 24.93
CA GLN A 27 5.75 -4.26 25.74
C GLN A 27 4.74 -3.15 25.44
N TYR A 28 4.30 -3.02 24.19
CA TYR A 28 3.41 -1.97 23.72
C TYR A 28 2.15 -2.56 23.05
N PRO A 29 1.23 -3.19 23.80
CA PRO A 29 0.08 -3.91 23.23
C PRO A 29 -0.87 -3.03 22.41
N LYS A 30 -0.87 -1.71 22.64
CA LYS A 30 -1.69 -0.74 21.89
C LYS A 30 -1.01 -0.21 20.61
N ALA A 31 0.30 -0.43 20.44
CA ALA A 31 1.06 0.15 19.33
C ALA A 31 0.62 -0.44 17.98
N VAL A 32 0.45 -1.77 17.89
CA VAL A 32 0.06 -2.43 16.63
C VAL A 32 -1.36 -2.02 16.18
N PRO A 33 -2.42 -2.10 17.03
CA PRO A 33 -3.74 -1.61 16.64
C PRO A 33 -3.75 -0.11 16.29
N GLY A 34 -2.97 0.71 17.02
CA GLY A 34 -2.82 2.14 16.76
C GLY A 34 -2.21 2.42 15.39
N LEU A 35 -1.13 1.71 15.04
CA LEU A 35 -0.46 1.83 13.74
C LEU A 35 -1.38 1.40 12.59
N ILE A 36 -2.08 0.26 12.72
CA ILE A 36 -3.04 -0.20 11.72
C ILE A 36 -4.14 0.84 11.49
N LYS A 37 -4.66 1.45 12.56
CA LYS A 37 -5.65 2.54 12.45
C LYS A 37 -5.11 3.72 11.65
N GLN A 38 -3.89 4.17 11.92
CA GLN A 38 -3.28 5.31 11.22
C GLN A 38 -2.98 5.01 9.75
N ILE A 39 -2.47 3.81 9.45
CA ILE A 39 -2.27 3.34 8.07
C ILE A 39 -3.59 3.39 7.29
N ASN A 40 -4.67 2.87 7.87
CA ASN A 40 -5.98 2.86 7.23
C ASN A 40 -6.59 4.26 7.08
N GLN A 41 -6.29 5.19 7.99
CA GLN A 41 -6.68 6.59 7.86
C GLN A 41 -5.94 7.27 6.70
N ALA A 42 -4.63 7.04 6.58
CA ALA A 42 -3.84 7.56 5.47
C ALA A 42 -4.28 6.95 4.13
N ASP A 43 -4.55 5.65 4.07
CA ASP A 43 -5.01 5.01 2.83
C ASP A 43 -6.37 5.58 2.38
N LYS A 44 -7.31 5.80 3.30
CA LYS A 44 -8.59 6.47 2.96
C LYS A 44 -8.37 7.83 2.30
N TRP A 45 -7.41 8.62 2.81
CA TRP A 45 -7.09 9.91 2.22
C TRP A 45 -6.46 9.76 0.83
N VAL A 46 -5.51 8.84 0.66
CA VAL A 46 -4.90 8.53 -0.65
C VAL A 46 -5.96 8.13 -1.67
N GLN A 47 -6.94 7.32 -1.28
CA GLN A 47 -8.01 6.88 -2.17
C GLN A 47 -8.93 8.02 -2.62
N SER A 48 -9.17 9.02 -1.76
CA SER A 48 -9.97 10.21 -2.12
C SER A 48 -9.17 11.32 -2.80
N HIS A 49 -7.84 11.32 -2.69
CA HIS A 49 -6.96 12.39 -3.20
C HIS A 49 -5.87 11.84 -4.13
N GLN A 50 -6.25 11.05 -5.13
CA GLN A 50 -5.28 10.30 -5.95
C GLN A 50 -4.36 11.19 -6.78
N ALA A 51 -4.88 12.26 -7.38
CA ALA A 51 -4.07 13.17 -8.20
C ALA A 51 -3.03 13.90 -7.33
N GLU A 52 -3.44 14.38 -6.16
CA GLU A 52 -2.55 15.02 -5.18
C GLU A 52 -1.50 14.03 -4.67
N THR A 53 -1.91 12.79 -4.37
CA THR A 53 -0.99 11.73 -3.94
C THR A 53 0.03 11.41 -5.05
N ALA A 54 -0.40 11.28 -6.30
CA ALA A 54 0.48 11.00 -7.43
C ALA A 54 1.49 12.13 -7.66
N SER A 55 1.07 13.38 -7.48
CA SER A 55 1.95 14.56 -7.52
C SER A 55 2.98 14.50 -6.40
N ALA A 56 2.56 14.30 -5.15
CA ALA A 56 3.45 14.23 -4.00
C ALA A 56 4.48 13.08 -4.11
N ILE A 57 4.05 11.90 -4.58
CA ILE A 57 4.96 10.78 -4.85
C ILE A 57 5.94 11.13 -5.97
N GLY A 58 5.47 11.70 -7.08
CA GLY A 58 6.34 12.12 -8.19
C GLY A 58 7.43 13.10 -7.73
N GLN A 59 7.05 14.11 -6.96
CA GLN A 59 7.97 15.12 -6.42
C GLN A 59 9.01 14.51 -5.47
N SER A 60 8.58 13.70 -4.51
CA SER A 60 9.46 13.12 -3.49
C SER A 60 10.40 12.03 -4.01
N THR A 61 10.02 11.33 -5.08
CA THR A 61 10.80 10.21 -5.63
C THR A 61 11.55 10.54 -6.92
N GLY A 62 11.26 11.70 -7.53
CA GLY A 62 11.78 12.06 -8.86
C GLY A 62 11.13 11.30 -10.02
N LEU A 63 10.06 10.55 -9.77
CA LEU A 63 9.32 9.84 -10.82
C LEU A 63 8.60 10.83 -11.74
N LYS A 64 8.62 10.53 -13.04
CA LYS A 64 7.82 11.28 -14.03
C LYS A 64 6.34 11.23 -13.67
N PRO A 65 5.54 12.29 -13.92
CA PRO A 65 4.13 12.35 -13.53
C PRO A 65 3.30 11.15 -14.01
N ALA A 66 3.50 10.69 -15.26
CA ALA A 66 2.80 9.53 -15.78
C ALA A 66 3.14 8.21 -15.04
N THR A 67 4.35 8.10 -14.51
CA THR A 67 4.78 6.92 -13.75
C THR A 67 4.18 6.91 -12.35
N SER A 68 4.19 8.04 -11.64
CA SER A 68 3.59 8.13 -10.30
C SER A 68 2.06 8.02 -10.37
N ASP A 69 1.41 8.60 -11.38
CA ASP A 69 -0.03 8.43 -11.64
C ASP A 69 -0.38 6.95 -11.87
N LEU A 70 0.36 6.26 -12.73
CA LEU A 70 0.15 4.83 -12.97
C LEU A 70 0.37 3.99 -11.70
N PHE A 71 1.36 4.34 -10.87
CA PHE A 71 1.60 3.69 -9.58
C PHE A 71 0.39 3.83 -8.65
N ILE A 72 -0.14 5.04 -8.47
CA ILE A 72 -1.31 5.28 -7.62
C ILE A 72 -2.56 4.58 -8.17
N LYS A 73 -2.77 4.61 -9.49
CA LYS A 73 -3.90 3.92 -10.14
C LYS A 73 -3.89 2.41 -9.97
N ARG A 74 -2.72 1.79 -9.76
CA ARG A 74 -2.58 0.34 -9.54
C ARG A 74 -2.85 -0.09 -8.10
N ARG A 75 -3.01 0.84 -7.15
CA ARG A 75 -3.29 0.48 -5.75
C ARG A 75 -4.68 -0.17 -5.63
N PRO A 76 -4.82 -1.25 -4.83
CA PRO A 76 -6.12 -1.86 -4.53
C PRO A 76 -7.11 -0.86 -3.91
N ARG A 77 -8.41 -1.11 -4.04
CA ARG A 77 -9.47 -0.31 -3.40
C ARG A 77 -10.48 -1.23 -2.72
N PRO A 78 -10.51 -1.29 -1.38
CA PRO A 78 -9.63 -0.59 -0.43
C PRO A 78 -8.20 -1.15 -0.44
N SER A 79 -7.20 -0.33 -0.05
CA SER A 79 -5.81 -0.77 0.19
C SER A 79 -5.51 -0.77 1.69
N SER A 80 -6.47 -1.24 2.49
CA SER A 80 -6.40 -1.27 3.96
C SER A 80 -5.48 -2.38 4.49
N ALA A 81 -4.87 -2.13 5.63
CA ALA A 81 -4.15 -3.10 6.44
C ALA A 81 -5.04 -3.71 7.55
N ALA A 82 -4.79 -4.96 7.88
CA ALA A 82 -5.46 -5.69 8.97
C ALA A 82 -4.50 -6.73 9.58
N PRO A 83 -4.79 -7.24 10.79
CA PRO A 83 -4.09 -8.42 11.32
C PRO A 83 -4.20 -9.62 10.36
N LEU A 84 -3.16 -10.43 10.33
CA LEU A 84 -3.09 -11.65 9.53
C LEU A 84 -4.19 -12.64 9.95
N ASN A 85 -4.76 -13.39 9.00
CA ASN A 85 -5.81 -14.37 9.26
C ASN A 85 -5.60 -15.62 8.38
N SER A 86 -6.42 -16.66 8.51
CA SER A 86 -6.19 -17.91 7.77
C SER A 86 -6.36 -17.82 6.24
N LYS A 87 -6.92 -16.72 5.71
CA LYS A 87 -7.14 -16.53 4.27
C LYS A 87 -6.00 -15.77 3.58
N VAL A 88 -5.11 -15.14 4.34
CA VAL A 88 -3.97 -14.35 3.85
C VAL A 88 -2.78 -14.58 4.77
#